data_AF-A0A2N3B9K8-F1
#
_entry.id   AF-A0A2N3B9K8-F1
#
_cell.length_a   1.000
_cell.length_b   1.000
_cell.length_c   1.000
_cell.angle_alpha   90.00
_cell.angle_beta   90.00
_cell.angle_gamma   90.00
#
_symmetry.space_group_name_H-M   'P 1'
#
loop_
_entity.id
_entity.type
_entity.pdbx_description
1 polymer ?
#
loop_
_entity_poly.entity_id
_entity_poly.type
_entity_poly.pdbx_seq_one_letter_code
_entity_poly.pdbx_strand_id
1 'polypeptide(L)'
;MGQGTAIILAVAHWVAGLDGAVIAVPAPPAAVLPVMALGLLVALVARGLWLRGAGGLAAVVALALWAGAGRPMLLVAGDGTMVGVMTPAGRALSKPKGAGFVVKSWLEDDGDLADQAAAFARPGIDGARGAARFDLAGLRVAHFYGKGAAARAAAACDSAAMVILSERWEAPVPPGCTILDAKRLAASGALAIDPGPDGPRIVTARDSAGDRIWNRPVPRERSRWVRQGGAGPAGPGGAEDAAPALAAAGQ
;
A
#
# COMPACT_ATOMS: atom_id res chain seq x y z
N MET A 1 25.37 26.91 27.49
CA MET A 1 25.07 25.91 26.43
C MET A 1 23.57 25.53 26.34
N GLY A 2 22.70 25.79 27.32
CA GLY A 2 21.27 25.42 27.27
C GLY A 2 20.26 26.54 26.91
N GLN A 3 20.70 27.79 26.74
CA GLN A 3 19.78 28.90 26.44
C GLN A 3 19.20 28.83 25.02
N GLY A 4 19.99 28.38 24.04
CA GLY A 4 19.52 28.21 22.66
C GLY A 4 18.45 27.12 22.54
N THR A 5 18.64 25.97 23.21
CA THR A 5 17.63 24.91 23.24
C THR A 5 16.38 25.34 24.00
N ALA A 6 16.52 26.10 25.08
CA ALA A 6 15.37 26.65 25.81
C ALA A 6 14.51 27.57 24.94
N ILE A 7 15.13 28.43 24.13
CA ILE A 7 14.39 29.32 23.21
C ILE A 7 13.69 28.51 22.11
N ILE A 8 14.36 27.49 21.55
CA ILE A 8 13.75 26.62 20.53
C ILE A 8 12.53 25.89 21.10
N LEU A 9 12.63 25.33 22.31
CA LEU A 9 11.50 24.66 22.97
C LEU A 9 10.37 25.63 23.32
N ALA A 10 10.69 26.87 23.74
CA ALA A 10 9.69 27.89 24.01
C ALA A 10 8.89 28.27 22.75
N VAL A 11 9.58 28.48 21.62
CA VAL A 11 8.93 28.75 20.33
C VAL A 11 8.11 27.54 19.88
N ALA A 12 8.66 26.31 19.97
CA ALA A 12 7.94 25.10 19.61
C ALA A 12 6.66 24.93 20.43
N HIS A 13 6.69 25.19 21.74
CA HIS A 13 5.53 25.11 22.60
C HIS A 13 4.49 26.18 22.27
N TRP A 14 4.93 27.41 21.99
CA TRP A 14 4.04 28.49 21.56
C TRP A 14 3.33 28.16 20.24
N VAL A 15 4.06 27.67 19.23
CA VAL A 15 3.49 27.28 17.94
C VAL A 15 2.57 26.06 18.07
N ALA A 16 2.95 25.05 18.86
CA ALA A 16 2.12 23.87 19.10
C ALA A 16 0.82 24.17 19.86
N GLY A 17 0.79 25.26 20.63
CA GLY A 17 -0.39 25.74 21.34
C GLY A 17 -1.35 26.58 20.49
N LEU A 18 -1.03 26.87 19.22
CA LEU A 18 -1.94 27.57 18.32
C LEU A 18 -3.06 26.62 17.88
N ASP A 19 -4.32 27.03 18.04
CA ASP A 19 -5.46 26.31 17.51
C ASP A 19 -5.32 26.18 15.98
N GLY A 20 -5.38 24.95 15.47
CA GLY A 20 -5.20 24.69 14.04
C GLY A 20 -3.74 24.74 13.57
N ALA A 21 -2.74 24.69 14.47
CA ALA A 21 -1.34 24.53 14.10
C ALA A 21 -1.09 23.32 13.19
N VAL A 22 -1.93 22.29 13.34
CA VAL A 22 -1.94 21.10 12.49
C VAL A 22 -3.35 20.93 11.93
N ILE A 23 -3.46 21.01 10.62
CA ILE A 23 -4.63 20.59 9.86
C ILE A 23 -4.22 19.42 8.98
N ALA A 24 -5.02 18.36 9.00
CA ALA A 24 -4.82 17.26 8.08
C ALA A 24 -5.61 17.55 6.80
N VAL A 25 -4.93 17.42 5.67
CA VAL A 25 -5.51 17.63 4.34
C VAL A 25 -5.31 16.35 3.56
N PRO A 26 -6.34 15.85 2.86
CA PRO A 26 -6.22 14.64 2.05
C PRO A 26 -5.07 14.72 1.06
N ALA A 27 -4.35 13.62 0.87
CA ALA A 27 -3.24 13.56 -0.06
C ALA A 27 -3.71 13.91 -1.49
N PRO A 28 -3.00 14.80 -2.20
CA PRO A 28 -3.36 15.16 -3.55
C PRO A 28 -3.05 14.03 -4.55
N PRO A 29 -3.83 13.88 -5.63
CA PRO A 29 -3.45 13.04 -6.77
C PRO A 29 -2.07 13.42 -7.31
N ALA A 30 -1.34 12.43 -7.84
CA ALA A 30 0.04 12.59 -8.29
C ALA A 30 0.28 13.75 -9.29
N ALA A 31 -0.73 14.09 -10.10
CA ALA A 31 -0.64 15.17 -11.08
C ALA A 31 -0.75 16.58 -10.47
N VAL A 32 -1.35 16.74 -9.29
CA VAL A 32 -1.63 18.06 -8.69
C VAL A 32 -0.35 18.81 -8.41
N LEU A 33 0.62 18.20 -7.73
CA LEU A 33 1.86 18.88 -7.35
C LEU A 33 2.69 19.34 -8.57
N PRO A 34 2.94 18.50 -9.60
CA PRO A 34 3.61 18.95 -10.82
C PRO A 34 2.88 20.08 -11.55
N VAL A 35 1.55 19.98 -11.72
CA VAL A 35 0.76 21.00 -12.44
C VAL A 35 0.74 22.31 -11.65
N MET A 36 0.54 22.23 -10.33
CA MET A 36 0.55 23.39 -9.46
C MET A 36 1.93 24.06 -9.44
N ALA A 37 3.01 23.28 -9.30
CA ALA A 37 4.37 23.82 -9.30
C ALA A 37 4.72 24.50 -10.62
N LEU A 38 4.42 23.86 -11.77
CA LEU A 38 4.67 24.43 -13.08
C LEU A 38 3.82 25.68 -13.32
N GLY A 39 2.53 25.64 -12.96
CA GLY A 39 1.62 26.77 -13.07
C GLY A 39 2.09 27.98 -12.26
N LEU A 40 2.45 27.77 -11.00
CA LEU A 40 2.97 28.83 -10.13
C LEU A 40 4.32 29.36 -10.61
N LEU A 41 5.22 28.50 -11.10
CA LEU A 41 6.50 28.92 -11.65
C LEU A 41 6.30 29.83 -12.87
N VAL A 42 5.44 29.44 -13.81
CA VAL A 42 5.09 30.28 -14.98
C VAL A 42 4.44 31.58 -14.53
N ALA A 43 3.52 31.53 -13.57
CA ALA A 43 2.85 32.71 -13.02
C ALA A 43 3.82 33.73 -12.42
N LEU A 44 4.88 33.26 -11.75
CA LEU A 44 5.85 34.11 -11.06
C LEU A 44 6.92 34.64 -12.01
N VAL A 45 7.49 33.78 -12.88
CA VAL A 45 8.68 34.09 -13.69
C VAL A 45 8.35 34.76 -15.03
N ALA A 46 7.18 34.46 -15.62
CA ALA A 46 6.85 34.99 -16.92
C ALA A 46 6.66 36.52 -16.90
N ARG A 47 7.17 37.18 -17.95
CA ARG A 47 7.08 38.65 -18.12
C ARG A 47 5.74 39.10 -18.74
N GLY A 48 5.12 38.26 -19.57
CA GLY A 48 3.86 38.60 -20.23
C GLY A 48 2.65 38.30 -19.36
N LEU A 49 1.72 39.27 -19.23
CA LEU A 49 0.50 39.11 -18.43
C LEU A 49 -0.33 37.88 -18.82
N TRP A 50 -0.40 37.58 -20.12
CA TRP A 50 -1.11 36.40 -20.63
C TRP A 50 -0.53 35.08 -20.12
N LEU A 51 0.81 34.94 -20.17
CA LEU A 51 1.49 33.74 -19.65
C LEU A 51 1.35 33.64 -18.13
N ARG A 52 1.41 34.76 -17.41
CA ARG A 52 1.16 34.79 -15.96
C ARG A 52 -0.25 34.32 -15.62
N GLY A 53 -1.24 34.79 -16.39
CA GLY A 53 -2.63 34.38 -16.29
C GLY A 53 -2.81 32.88 -16.56
N ALA A 54 -2.16 32.35 -17.60
CA ALA A 54 -2.19 30.92 -17.91
C ALA A 54 -1.58 30.06 -16.79
N GLY A 55 -0.45 30.49 -16.20
CA GLY A 55 0.14 29.82 -15.03
C GLY A 55 -0.77 29.84 -13.80
N GLY A 56 -1.40 30.98 -13.52
CA GLY A 56 -2.40 31.10 -12.46
C GLY A 56 -3.60 30.19 -12.68
N LEU A 57 -4.12 30.14 -13.91
CA LEU A 57 -5.20 29.23 -14.27
C LEU A 57 -4.80 27.77 -14.07
N ALA A 58 -3.59 27.36 -14.44
CA ALA A 58 -3.09 26.01 -14.21
C ALA A 58 -3.05 25.65 -12.70
N ALA A 59 -2.65 26.59 -11.84
CA ALA A 59 -2.68 26.40 -10.40
C ALA A 59 -4.12 26.25 -9.86
N VAL A 60 -5.07 27.06 -10.36
CA VAL A 60 -6.50 26.93 -10.00
C VAL A 60 -7.06 25.58 -10.44
N VAL A 61 -6.73 25.13 -11.66
CA VAL A 61 -7.12 23.80 -12.14
C VAL A 61 -6.54 22.69 -11.27
N ALA A 62 -5.28 22.81 -10.83
CA ALA A 62 -4.68 21.83 -9.92
C ALA A 62 -5.42 21.76 -8.56
N LEU A 63 -5.83 22.92 -8.01
CA LEU A 63 -6.64 22.97 -6.80
C LEU A 63 -8.02 22.35 -7.00
N ALA A 64 -8.67 22.62 -8.14
CA ALA A 64 -9.96 22.03 -8.48
C ALA A 64 -9.87 20.49 -8.62
N LEU A 65 -8.80 19.99 -9.26
CA LEU A 65 -8.52 18.56 -9.37
C LEU A 65 -8.27 17.92 -7.99
N TRP A 66 -7.59 18.63 -7.09
CA TRP A 66 -7.38 18.14 -5.72
C TRP A 66 -8.69 18.09 -4.94
N ALA A 67 -9.51 19.14 -5.00
CA ALA A 67 -10.80 19.19 -4.32
C ALA A 67 -11.78 18.09 -4.79
N GLY A 68 -11.69 17.69 -6.06
CA GLY A 68 -12.50 16.60 -6.64
C GLY A 68 -11.89 15.20 -6.51
N ALA A 69 -10.74 15.04 -5.85
CA ALA A 69 -10.06 13.75 -5.77
C ALA A 69 -10.83 12.75 -4.87
N GLY A 70 -11.31 11.67 -5.48
CA GLY A 70 -11.95 10.58 -4.76
C GLY A 70 -10.94 9.74 -3.95
N ARG A 71 -11.36 9.29 -2.77
CA ARG A 71 -10.59 8.35 -1.94
C ARG A 71 -11.07 6.92 -2.22
N PRO A 72 -10.15 5.93 -2.30
CA PRO A 72 -10.55 4.54 -2.51
C PRO A 72 -11.51 4.05 -1.43
N MET A 73 -12.61 3.43 -1.85
CA MET A 73 -13.65 2.96 -0.93
C MET A 73 -13.18 1.80 -0.05
N LEU A 74 -12.32 0.93 -0.56
CA LEU A 74 -11.73 -0.17 0.22
C LEU A 74 -10.22 -0.24 0.00
N LEU A 75 -9.47 -0.26 1.10
CA LEU A 75 -8.04 -0.56 1.11
C LEU A 75 -7.78 -1.93 1.74
N VAL A 76 -6.89 -2.70 1.13
CA VAL A 76 -6.45 -4.01 1.62
C VAL A 76 -4.94 -3.99 1.79
N ALA A 77 -4.46 -4.34 2.98
CA ALA A 77 -3.03 -4.46 3.22
C ALA A 77 -2.42 -5.57 2.37
N GLY A 78 -1.16 -5.42 1.95
CA GLY A 78 -0.50 -6.41 1.07
C GLY A 78 -0.26 -7.79 1.68
N ASP A 79 -0.48 -7.96 2.99
CA ASP A 79 -0.48 -9.24 3.68
C ASP A 79 -1.89 -9.79 3.97
N GLY A 80 -2.93 -9.04 3.58
CA GLY A 80 -4.33 -9.37 3.82
C GLY A 80 -4.73 -9.33 5.29
N THR A 81 -3.91 -8.80 6.20
CA THR A 81 -4.21 -8.83 7.64
C THR A 81 -5.08 -7.66 8.09
N MET A 82 -5.25 -6.64 7.26
CA MET A 82 -6.00 -5.42 7.56
C MET A 82 -6.79 -4.98 6.33
N VAL A 83 -8.02 -4.52 6.56
CA VAL A 83 -8.79 -3.77 5.57
C VAL A 83 -9.29 -2.47 6.17
N GLY A 84 -9.45 -1.46 5.32
CA GLY A 84 -9.98 -0.15 5.68
C GLY A 84 -11.07 0.29 4.70
N VAL A 85 -12.30 0.49 5.19
CA VAL A 85 -13.47 0.86 4.40
C VAL A 85 -13.74 2.34 4.59
N MET A 86 -13.88 3.10 3.51
CA MET A 86 -14.26 4.51 3.57
C MET A 86 -15.74 4.63 3.90
N THR A 87 -16.06 5.36 4.96
CA THR A 87 -17.43 5.62 5.41
C THR A 87 -17.65 7.13 5.58
N PRO A 88 -18.89 7.61 5.79
CA PRO A 88 -19.13 9.01 6.11
C PRO A 88 -18.40 9.50 7.37
N ALA A 89 -18.07 8.61 8.31
CA ALA A 89 -17.32 8.93 9.53
C ALA A 89 -15.79 8.89 9.35
N GLY A 90 -15.30 8.66 8.13
CA GLY A 90 -13.89 8.39 7.81
C GLY A 90 -13.62 6.91 7.57
N ARG A 91 -12.36 6.53 7.47
CA ARG A 91 -11.97 5.14 7.21
C ARG A 91 -12.17 4.25 8.44
N ALA A 92 -13.08 3.30 8.36
CA ALA A 92 -13.31 2.26 9.36
C ALA A 92 -12.32 1.10 9.15
N LEU A 93 -11.79 0.51 10.23
CA LEU A 93 -10.76 -0.53 10.16
C LEU A 93 -11.29 -1.88 10.67
N SER A 94 -10.76 -3.00 10.14
CA SER A 94 -11.24 -4.32 10.56
C SER A 94 -10.69 -4.84 11.89
N LYS A 95 -9.63 -4.21 12.44
CA LYS A 95 -9.07 -4.59 13.75
C LYS A 95 -8.45 -3.40 14.50
N PRO A 96 -8.49 -3.41 15.85
CA PRO A 96 -8.00 -2.29 16.66
C PRO A 96 -6.47 -2.20 16.75
N LYS A 97 -5.74 -3.29 16.43
CA LYS A 97 -4.28 -3.37 16.53
C LYS A 97 -3.64 -4.21 15.43
N GLY A 98 -2.39 -3.91 15.12
CA GLY A 98 -1.59 -4.58 14.10
C GLY A 98 -1.67 -3.87 12.74
N ALA A 99 -0.62 -4.03 11.92
CA ALA A 99 -0.42 -3.26 10.69
C ALA A 99 -0.40 -1.74 10.90
N GLY A 100 0.06 -1.27 12.08
CA GLY A 100 -0.03 0.14 12.49
C GLY A 100 0.65 1.12 11.54
N PHE A 101 1.78 0.75 10.93
CA PHE A 101 2.43 1.59 9.92
C PHE A 101 1.56 1.78 8.67
N VAL A 102 0.94 0.70 8.18
CA VAL A 102 0.06 0.72 7.01
C VAL A 102 -1.19 1.55 7.30
N VAL A 103 -1.81 1.34 8.47
CA VAL A 103 -2.98 2.10 8.91
C VAL A 103 -2.65 3.58 9.04
N LYS A 104 -1.52 3.90 9.70
CA LYS A 104 -1.08 5.28 9.88
C LYS A 104 -0.93 5.97 8.52
N SER A 105 -0.26 5.34 7.57
CA SER A 105 -0.13 5.86 6.21
C SER A 105 -1.50 6.12 5.56
N TRP A 106 -2.46 5.20 5.69
CA TRP A 106 -3.79 5.39 5.11
C TRP A 106 -4.55 6.56 5.73
N LEU A 107 -4.50 6.72 7.05
CA LEU A 107 -5.19 7.81 7.75
C LEU A 107 -4.51 9.15 7.44
N GLU A 108 -3.18 9.19 7.39
CA GLU A 108 -2.43 10.37 6.93
C GLU A 108 -2.81 10.76 5.49
N ASP A 109 -2.89 9.79 4.58
CA ASP A 109 -3.31 10.02 3.19
C ASP A 109 -4.76 10.48 3.08
N ASP A 110 -5.64 10.02 3.98
CA ASP A 110 -7.04 10.46 4.04
C ASP A 110 -7.20 11.88 4.64
N GLY A 111 -6.13 12.46 5.20
CA GLY A 111 -6.21 13.70 5.96
C GLY A 111 -6.92 13.51 7.31
N ASP A 112 -6.72 12.37 7.95
CA ASP A 112 -7.42 11.95 9.16
C ASP A 112 -6.45 11.81 10.34
N LEU A 113 -6.65 12.61 11.39
CA LEU A 113 -5.80 12.62 12.59
C LEU A 113 -6.21 11.57 13.63
N ALA A 114 -7.24 10.76 13.36
CA ALA A 114 -7.64 9.70 14.27
C ALA A 114 -6.52 8.66 14.45
N ASP A 115 -6.44 8.09 15.66
CA ASP A 115 -5.63 6.91 15.86
C ASP A 115 -6.35 5.64 15.38
N GLN A 116 -5.61 4.53 15.35
CA GLN A 116 -6.14 3.25 14.89
C GLN A 116 -7.34 2.75 15.73
N ALA A 117 -7.37 3.05 17.03
CA ALA A 117 -8.45 2.61 17.90
C ALA A 117 -9.75 3.38 17.62
N ALA A 118 -9.63 4.70 17.44
CA ALA A 118 -10.74 5.56 17.04
C ALA A 118 -11.25 5.20 15.65
N ALA A 119 -10.36 4.93 14.68
CA ALA A 119 -10.73 4.49 13.34
C ALA A 119 -11.41 3.10 13.34
N PHE A 120 -10.99 2.17 14.21
CA PHE A 120 -11.65 0.88 14.40
C PHE A 120 -13.06 1.01 15.01
N ALA A 121 -13.29 2.00 15.88
CA ALA A 121 -14.58 2.22 16.52
C ALA A 121 -15.65 2.82 15.59
N ARG A 122 -15.29 3.19 14.35
CA ARG A 122 -16.22 3.75 13.38
C ARG A 122 -17.23 2.70 12.88
N PRO A 123 -18.48 3.10 12.61
CA PRO A 123 -19.46 2.21 12.00
C PRO A 123 -19.04 1.83 10.58
N GLY A 124 -19.56 0.72 10.05
CA GLY A 124 -19.38 0.30 8.66
C GLY A 124 -18.64 -1.04 8.48
N ILE A 125 -18.10 -1.61 9.56
CA ILE A 125 -17.57 -2.97 9.56
C ILE A 125 -18.17 -3.72 10.76
N ASP A 126 -18.84 -4.83 10.46
CA ASP A 126 -19.42 -5.73 11.45
C ASP A 126 -18.58 -7.00 11.59
N GLY A 127 -18.71 -7.69 12.73
CA GLY A 127 -18.14 -9.02 12.90
C GLY A 127 -17.41 -9.20 14.22
N ALA A 128 -16.69 -10.31 14.31
CA ALA A 128 -15.99 -10.73 15.52
C ALA A 128 -14.48 -10.72 15.27
N ARG A 129 -13.69 -10.93 16.33
CA ARG A 129 -12.23 -11.00 16.22
C ARG A 129 -11.83 -12.04 15.16
N GLY A 130 -11.10 -11.58 14.15
CA GLY A 130 -10.59 -12.42 13.06
C GLY A 130 -11.53 -12.52 11.85
N ALA A 131 -12.75 -11.99 11.91
CA ALA A 131 -13.73 -12.02 10.83
C ALA A 131 -14.53 -10.71 10.79
N ALA A 132 -14.32 -9.94 9.74
CA ALA A 132 -15.02 -8.69 9.45
C ALA A 132 -15.92 -8.88 8.22
N ARG A 133 -17.06 -8.20 8.19
CA ARG A 133 -18.01 -8.15 7.09
C ARG A 133 -18.47 -6.72 6.89
N PHE A 134 -18.64 -6.34 5.64
CA PHE A 134 -19.09 -5.00 5.28
C PHE A 134 -19.67 -5.03 3.87
N ASP A 135 -20.43 -3.98 3.54
CA ASP A 135 -20.97 -3.76 2.21
C ASP A 135 -20.14 -2.69 1.49
N LEU A 136 -19.78 -2.96 0.24
CA LEU A 136 -19.08 -2.04 -0.63
C LEU A 136 -20.00 -1.68 -1.81
N ALA A 137 -20.93 -0.75 -1.58
CA ALA A 137 -21.91 -0.29 -2.57
C ALA A 137 -22.72 -1.44 -3.20
N GLY A 138 -23.27 -2.33 -2.36
CA GLY A 138 -24.04 -3.52 -2.74
C GLY A 138 -23.21 -4.80 -2.90
N LEU A 139 -21.88 -4.69 -2.90
CA LEU A 139 -20.98 -5.84 -2.90
C LEU A 139 -20.69 -6.29 -1.46
N ARG A 140 -21.26 -7.43 -1.06
CA ARG A 140 -20.97 -8.04 0.26
C ARG A 140 -19.53 -8.58 0.28
N VAL A 141 -18.71 -8.04 1.19
CA VAL A 141 -17.32 -8.45 1.38
C VAL A 141 -17.13 -9.06 2.76
N ALA A 142 -16.36 -10.15 2.84
CA ALA A 142 -15.92 -10.74 4.08
C ALA A 142 -14.38 -10.74 4.16
N HIS A 143 -13.83 -10.35 5.30
CA HIS A 143 -12.40 -10.34 5.57
C HIS A 143 -12.08 -11.26 6.73
N PHE A 144 -11.21 -12.25 6.51
CA PHE A 144 -10.73 -13.15 7.55
C PHE A 144 -9.22 -13.02 7.70
N TYR A 145 -8.79 -12.87 8.94
CA TYR A 145 -7.38 -12.69 9.28
C TYR A 145 -6.97 -13.49 10.50
N GLY A 146 -5.66 -13.73 10.63
CA GLY A 146 -5.06 -14.53 11.70
C GLY A 146 -5.09 -16.02 11.42
N LYS A 147 -4.65 -16.82 12.40
CA LYS A 147 -4.52 -18.27 12.26
C LYS A 147 -5.87 -18.93 11.94
N GLY A 148 -5.88 -19.82 10.94
CA GLY A 148 -7.08 -20.53 10.50
C GLY A 148 -8.10 -19.62 9.81
N ALA A 149 -7.64 -18.52 9.21
CA ALA A 149 -8.50 -17.65 8.40
C ALA A 149 -9.10 -18.39 7.21
N ALA A 150 -8.32 -19.24 6.53
CA ALA A 150 -8.81 -20.02 5.40
C ALA A 150 -9.95 -20.97 5.80
N ALA A 151 -9.79 -21.69 6.92
CA ALA A 151 -10.81 -22.61 7.42
C ALA A 151 -12.12 -21.89 7.80
N ARG A 152 -12.03 -20.72 8.42
CA ARG A 152 -13.21 -19.91 8.79
C ARG A 152 -13.92 -19.29 7.58
N ALA A 153 -13.20 -19.11 6.48
CA ALA A 153 -13.74 -18.60 5.24
C ALA A 153 -14.43 -19.67 4.37
N ALA A 154 -14.42 -20.94 4.77
CA ALA A 154 -14.97 -22.06 4.00
C ALA A 154 -16.38 -21.81 3.44
N ALA A 155 -17.28 -21.29 4.27
CA ALA A 155 -18.67 -20.98 3.91
C ALA A 155 -18.90 -19.48 3.61
N ALA A 156 -17.84 -18.68 3.53
CA ALA A 156 -17.98 -17.23 3.34
C ALA A 156 -18.57 -16.89 1.97
N CYS A 157 -18.22 -17.67 0.94
CA CYS A 157 -18.71 -17.47 -0.43
C CYS A 157 -20.23 -17.70 -0.58
N ASP A 158 -20.91 -18.30 0.40
CA ASP A 158 -22.37 -18.46 0.38
C ASP A 158 -23.09 -17.12 0.62
N SER A 159 -22.40 -16.18 1.27
CA SER A 159 -22.98 -14.90 1.72
C SER A 159 -22.16 -13.67 1.34
N ALA A 160 -20.96 -13.84 0.79
CA ALA A 160 -20.11 -12.75 0.32
C ALA A 160 -19.68 -13.00 -1.12
N ALA A 161 -19.79 -11.98 -1.96
CA ALA A 161 -19.31 -12.02 -3.33
C ALA A 161 -17.79 -11.83 -3.41
N MET A 162 -17.18 -11.28 -2.36
CA MET A 162 -15.73 -11.13 -2.23
C MET A 162 -15.25 -11.55 -0.85
N VAL A 163 -14.17 -12.33 -0.80
CA VAL A 163 -13.53 -12.81 0.42
C VAL A 163 -12.05 -12.44 0.42
N ILE A 164 -11.59 -11.75 1.46
CA ILE A 164 -10.20 -11.32 1.64
C ILE A 164 -9.58 -12.14 2.77
N LEU A 165 -8.39 -12.71 2.54
CA LEU A 165 -7.73 -13.62 3.47
C LEU A 165 -6.28 -13.24 3.73
N SER A 166 -5.85 -13.32 4.99
CA SER A 166 -4.42 -13.26 5.36
C SER A 166 -3.69 -14.60 5.18
N GLU A 167 -4.40 -15.66 4.80
CA GLU A 167 -3.84 -17.00 4.54
C GLU A 167 -4.08 -17.39 3.07
N ARG A 168 -3.39 -18.43 2.62
CA ARG A 168 -3.59 -18.97 1.28
C ARG A 168 -4.89 -19.75 1.22
N TRP A 169 -5.60 -19.62 0.10
CA TRP A 169 -6.77 -20.43 -0.18
C TRP A 169 -6.36 -21.63 -1.04
N GLU A 170 -6.60 -22.84 -0.53
CA GLU A 170 -6.18 -24.08 -1.21
C GLU A 170 -7.35 -24.83 -1.86
N ALA A 171 -8.59 -24.50 -1.51
CA ALA A 171 -9.78 -25.12 -2.08
C ALA A 171 -10.16 -24.51 -3.45
N PRO A 172 -10.99 -25.18 -4.25
CA PRO A 172 -11.61 -24.56 -5.42
C PRO A 172 -12.40 -23.31 -5.04
N VAL A 173 -12.38 -22.29 -5.89
CA VAL A 173 -13.16 -21.06 -5.69
C VAL A 173 -14.57 -21.27 -6.23
N PRO A 174 -15.63 -21.09 -5.43
CA PRO A 174 -17.01 -21.19 -5.92
C PRO A 174 -17.31 -20.16 -7.02
N PRO A 175 -18.17 -20.51 -8.00
CA PRO A 175 -18.57 -19.56 -9.05
C PRO A 175 -19.27 -18.34 -8.42
N GLY A 176 -18.94 -17.14 -8.92
CA GLY A 176 -19.50 -15.89 -8.40
C GLY A 176 -18.85 -15.36 -7.12
N CYS A 177 -17.84 -16.04 -6.58
CA CYS A 177 -17.06 -15.57 -5.43
C CYS A 177 -15.64 -15.18 -5.83
N THR A 178 -15.21 -13.98 -5.45
CA THR A 178 -13.84 -13.52 -5.66
C THR A 178 -13.02 -13.69 -4.38
N ILE A 179 -11.99 -14.52 -4.41
CA ILE A 179 -11.09 -14.72 -3.26
C ILE A 179 -9.76 -13.98 -3.47
N LEU A 180 -9.47 -13.04 -2.58
CA LEU A 180 -8.22 -12.28 -2.48
C LEU A 180 -7.40 -12.82 -1.31
N ASP A 181 -6.55 -13.81 -1.59
CA ASP A 181 -5.78 -14.54 -0.59
C ASP A 181 -4.33 -14.05 -0.46
N ALA A 182 -3.60 -14.61 0.51
CA ALA A 182 -2.20 -14.27 0.73
C ALA A 182 -1.31 -14.55 -0.50
N LYS A 183 -1.65 -15.52 -1.36
CA LYS A 183 -0.90 -15.81 -2.59
C LYS A 183 -1.09 -14.69 -3.61
N ARG A 184 -2.33 -14.25 -3.85
CA ARG A 184 -2.64 -13.13 -4.75
C ARG A 184 -2.06 -11.82 -4.22
N LEU A 185 -2.20 -11.55 -2.93
CA LEU A 185 -1.68 -10.33 -2.31
C LEU A 185 -0.14 -10.29 -2.29
N ALA A 186 0.54 -11.43 -2.15
CA ALA A 186 1.99 -11.49 -2.31
C ALA A 186 2.46 -11.12 -3.74
N ALA A 187 1.63 -11.38 -4.76
CA ALA A 187 1.94 -11.02 -6.14
C ALA A 187 1.57 -9.55 -6.46
N SER A 188 0.42 -9.08 -5.99
CA SER A 188 -0.16 -7.78 -6.32
C SER A 188 0.24 -6.64 -5.36
N GLY A 189 0.59 -6.98 -4.13
CA GLY A 189 0.80 -6.02 -3.03
C GLY A 189 -0.53 -5.58 -2.40
N ALA A 190 -0.52 -4.38 -1.80
CA ALA A 190 -1.73 -3.76 -1.27
C ALA A 190 -2.71 -3.43 -2.41
N LEU A 191 -4.00 -3.40 -2.09
CA LEU A 191 -5.06 -3.14 -3.06
C LEU A 191 -5.87 -1.91 -2.66
N ALA A 192 -6.26 -1.13 -3.66
CA ALA A 192 -7.32 -0.13 -3.58
C ALA A 192 -8.49 -0.60 -4.46
N ILE A 193 -9.69 -0.62 -3.90
CA ILE A 193 -10.87 -1.19 -4.55
C ILE A 193 -11.99 -0.17 -4.49
N ASP A 194 -12.54 0.14 -5.67
CA ASP A 194 -13.70 1.00 -5.85
C ASP A 194 -14.82 0.21 -6.57
N PRO A 195 -16.10 0.46 -6.26
CA PRO A 195 -17.19 -0.08 -7.05
C PRO A 195 -17.14 0.51 -8.47
N GLY A 196 -17.48 -0.30 -9.46
CA GLY A 196 -17.54 0.08 -10.87
C GLY A 196 -18.77 -0.52 -11.55
N PRO A 197 -19.16 0.00 -12.73
CA PRO A 197 -20.36 -0.45 -13.45
C PRO A 197 -20.29 -1.92 -13.87
N ASP A 198 -19.10 -2.42 -14.19
CA ASP A 198 -18.86 -3.81 -14.63
C ASP A 198 -18.30 -4.70 -13.50
N GLY A 199 -18.33 -4.22 -12.25
CA GLY A 199 -17.75 -4.87 -11.08
C GLY A 199 -16.69 -4.03 -10.37
N PRO A 200 -16.06 -4.56 -9.30
CA PRO A 200 -15.09 -3.82 -8.51
C PRO A 200 -13.83 -3.51 -9.33
N ARG A 201 -13.49 -2.22 -9.41
CA ARG A 201 -12.22 -1.74 -9.98
C ARG A 201 -11.13 -1.91 -8.93
N ILE A 202 -10.20 -2.82 -9.19
CA ILE A 202 -9.07 -3.11 -8.31
C ILE A 202 -7.80 -2.47 -8.89
N VAL A 203 -7.17 -1.60 -8.11
CA VAL A 203 -5.85 -1.02 -8.40
C VAL A 203 -4.84 -1.63 -7.43
N THR A 204 -3.77 -2.23 -7.96
CA THR A 204 -2.75 -2.88 -7.14
C THR A 204 -1.56 -1.95 -6.88
N ALA A 205 -0.87 -2.14 -5.77
CA ALA A 205 0.39 -1.45 -5.48
C ALA A 205 1.43 -1.70 -6.58
N ARG A 206 1.42 -2.89 -7.21
CA ARG A 206 2.28 -3.22 -8.34
C ARG A 206 1.95 -2.41 -9.59
N ASP A 207 0.68 -2.12 -9.87
CA ASP A 207 0.28 -1.28 -11.01
C ASP A 207 0.80 0.15 -10.83
N SER A 208 0.67 0.69 -9.61
CA SER A 208 1.11 2.05 -9.29
C SER A 208 2.62 2.21 -9.24
N ALA A 209 3.34 1.25 -8.66
CA ALA A 209 4.80 1.31 -8.55
C ALA A 209 5.52 0.85 -9.83
N GLY A 210 4.87 0.02 -10.65
CA GLY A 210 5.47 -0.66 -11.79
C GLY A 210 6.41 -1.81 -11.39
N ASP A 211 6.90 -2.54 -12.38
CA ASP A 211 7.83 -3.65 -12.19
C ASP A 211 9.28 -3.16 -12.11
N ARG A 212 9.69 -2.71 -10.92
CA ARG A 212 11.05 -2.22 -10.65
C ARG A 212 11.94 -3.33 -10.09
N ILE A 213 13.24 -3.29 -10.39
CA ILE A 213 14.21 -4.32 -9.95
C ILE A 213 14.20 -4.52 -8.43
N TRP A 214 13.99 -3.46 -7.65
CA TRP A 214 13.91 -3.51 -6.18
C TRP A 214 12.53 -3.90 -5.62
N ASN A 215 11.49 -3.98 -6.46
CA ASN A 215 10.12 -4.39 -6.09
C ASN A 215 9.73 -5.76 -6.69
N ARG A 216 10.66 -6.42 -7.39
CA ARG A 216 10.45 -7.78 -7.90
C ARG A 216 10.53 -8.79 -6.75
N PRO A 217 9.59 -9.73 -6.65
CA PRO A 217 9.72 -10.84 -5.72
C PRO A 217 10.98 -11.62 -6.08
N VAL A 218 11.95 -11.67 -5.17
CA VAL A 218 13.17 -12.47 -5.38
C VAL A 218 12.75 -13.95 -5.41
N PRO A 219 13.06 -14.72 -6.47
CA PRO A 219 12.79 -16.15 -6.50
C PRO A 219 13.39 -16.83 -5.26
N ARG A 220 12.60 -17.68 -4.59
CA ARG A 220 12.96 -18.28 -3.28
C ARG A 220 14.32 -19.00 -3.29
N GLU A 221 14.77 -19.47 -4.45
CA GLU A 221 16.09 -20.10 -4.63
C GLU A 221 17.26 -19.17 -4.28
N ARG A 222 17.20 -17.87 -4.62
CA ARG A 222 18.22 -16.88 -4.19
C ARG A 222 18.14 -16.53 -2.70
N SER A 223 16.97 -16.70 -2.08
CA SER A 223 16.78 -16.39 -0.65
C SER A 223 17.37 -17.43 0.30
N ARG A 224 17.74 -18.62 -0.21
CA ARG A 224 18.46 -19.64 0.58
C ARG A 224 19.93 -19.23 0.78
N TRP A 225 20.57 -18.69 -0.25
CA TRP A 225 21.94 -18.16 -0.22
C TRP A 225 22.13 -16.98 0.73
N VAL A 226 21.10 -16.14 0.89
CA VAL A 226 21.17 -14.97 1.81
C VAL A 226 20.98 -15.38 3.27
N ARG A 227 20.25 -16.47 3.55
CA ARG A 227 20.01 -16.95 4.94
C ARG A 227 21.08 -17.89 5.46
N GLN A 228 21.72 -18.67 4.58
CA GLN A 228 22.84 -19.52 4.92
C GLN A 228 24.11 -18.75 4.55
N GLY A 229 24.66 -17.99 5.49
CA GLY A 229 25.77 -17.07 5.25
C GLY A 229 26.84 -17.62 4.30
N GLY A 230 26.93 -17.01 3.11
CA GLY A 230 28.14 -16.88 2.31
C GLY A 230 29.09 -18.07 2.17
N ALA A 231 28.61 -19.31 2.04
CA ALA A 231 29.44 -20.41 1.54
C ALA A 231 29.04 -20.69 0.09
N GLY A 232 29.76 -20.07 -0.85
CA GLY A 232 29.60 -20.33 -2.29
C GLY A 232 29.86 -21.81 -2.63
N PRO A 233 29.29 -22.33 -3.73
CA PRO A 233 29.60 -23.68 -4.16
C PRO A 233 31.09 -23.74 -4.55
N ALA A 234 31.81 -24.73 -4.01
CA ALA A 234 33.13 -25.09 -4.51
C ALA A 234 33.00 -25.38 -6.02
N GLY A 235 33.66 -24.55 -6.84
CA GLY A 235 33.72 -24.77 -8.28
C GLY A 235 34.34 -26.13 -8.58
N PRO A 236 33.95 -26.79 -9.69
CA PRO A 236 34.58 -28.04 -10.08
C PRO A 236 36.07 -27.78 -10.33
N GLY A 237 36.90 -28.59 -9.67
CA GLY A 237 38.36 -28.49 -9.66
C GLY A 237 38.95 -28.43 -11.06
N GLY A 238 39.99 -27.62 -11.19
CA GLY A 238 40.87 -27.63 -12.35
C GLY A 238 41.48 -29.03 -12.52
N ALA A 239 41.23 -29.62 -13.68
CA ALA A 239 42.10 -30.64 -14.22
C ALA A 239 43.25 -29.88 -14.92
N GLU A 240 44.41 -29.85 -14.25
CA GLU A 240 45.68 -29.39 -14.82
C GLU A 240 46.06 -30.25 -16.03
N ASP A 241 46.38 -29.57 -17.12
CA ASP A 241 47.07 -30.10 -18.29
C ASP A 241 48.45 -30.65 -17.88
N ALA A 242 48.60 -31.97 -17.83
CA ALA A 242 49.89 -32.64 -17.77
C ALA A 242 50.32 -33.05 -19.19
N ALA A 243 51.28 -32.31 -19.76
CA ALA A 243 51.98 -32.69 -20.97
C ALA A 243 52.78 -34.00 -20.76
N PRO A 244 52.74 -34.96 -21.71
CA PRO A 244 53.60 -36.14 -21.65
C PRO A 244 54.92 -35.90 -22.40
N ALA A 245 56.05 -36.18 -21.74
CA ALA A 245 57.36 -36.31 -22.38
C ALA A 245 57.82 -37.78 -22.38
N LEU A 246 57.92 -38.32 -23.60
CA LEU A 246 58.71 -39.46 -24.09
C LEU A 246 59.05 -40.66 -23.17
N ALA A 247 58.59 -41.85 -23.58
CA ALA A 247 59.38 -43.09 -23.73
C ALA A 247 58.54 -44.08 -24.56
N ALA A 248 58.87 -44.34 -25.83
CA ALA A 248 59.77 -45.41 -26.30
C ALA A 248 59.18 -46.84 -26.23
N ALA A 249 59.06 -47.41 -27.45
CA ALA A 249 59.16 -48.83 -27.80
C ALA A 249 58.02 -49.81 -27.42
N GLY A 250 57.50 -50.47 -28.47
CA GLY A 250 57.52 -51.93 -28.49
C GLY A 250 56.21 -52.64 -28.80
N GLN A 251 56.09 -53.03 -30.08
CA GLN A 251 55.36 -54.17 -30.65
C GLN A 251 53.82 -54.09 -30.70
#